data_AF-A0A2V9EV50-F1
#
_entry.id   AF-A0A2V9EV50-F1
#
_cell.length_a   1.000
_cell.length_b   1.000
_cell.length_c   1.000
_cell.angle_alpha   90.00
_cell.angle_beta   90.00
_cell.angle_gamma   90.00
#
_symmetry.space_group_name_H-M   'P 1'
#
loop_
_entity.id
_entity.type
_entity.pdbx_description
1 polymer ?
#
loop_
_entity_poly.entity_id
_entity_poly.type
_entity_poly.pdbx_seq_one_letter_code
_entity_poly.pdbx_strand_id
1 'polypeptide(L)'
;MKHNVVLTITSLLSILFLTLHITDDIVRGISKAEPSNIALAVLVVLLYGTLVLAERRSGYVIMLLVGLFAAGMPVIHMRGAHYGEIAKSTGGFFFVWTLWALGGLGGFTFILSARGLWSLRRSQSR
;
A
#
# COMPACT_ATOMS: atom_id res chain seq x y z
N MET A 1 -0.53 -22.23 0.99
CA MET A 1 -1.40 -21.31 0.21
C MET A 1 -0.77 -21.09 -1.16
N LYS A 2 -1.56 -20.96 -2.23
CA LYS A 2 -1.00 -20.58 -3.55
C LYS A 2 -0.42 -19.16 -3.45
N HIS A 3 0.75 -18.92 -4.04
CA HIS A 3 1.50 -17.65 -3.88
C HIS A 3 0.68 -16.42 -4.32
N ASN A 4 -0.17 -16.58 -5.33
CA ASN A 4 -1.09 -15.56 -5.82
C ASN A 4 -2.14 -15.13 -4.77
N VAL A 5 -2.68 -16.07 -4.01
CA VAL A 5 -3.69 -15.80 -2.95
C VAL A 5 -3.05 -14.96 -1.84
N VAL A 6 -1.83 -15.32 -1.42
CA VAL A 6 -1.10 -14.56 -0.39
C VAL A 6 -0.85 -13.13 -0.86
N LEU A 7 -0.33 -12.94 -2.08
CA LEU A 7 -0.09 -11.61 -2.64
C LEU A 7 -1.38 -10.79 -2.76
N THR A 8 -2.49 -11.42 -3.15
CA THR A 8 -3.79 -10.74 -3.27
C THR A 8 -4.26 -10.26 -1.89
N ILE A 9 -4.22 -11.13 -0.87
CA ILE A 9 -4.62 -10.79 0.49
C ILE A 9 -3.75 -9.66 1.04
N THR A 10 -2.43 -9.75 0.90
CA THR A 10 -1.53 -8.72 1.44
C THR A 10 -1.68 -7.40 0.71
N SER A 11 -1.98 -7.42 -0.60
CA SER A 11 -2.29 -6.22 -1.38
C SER A 11 -3.60 -5.58 -0.94
N LEU A 12 -4.67 -6.36 -0.73
CA LEU A 12 -5.96 -5.86 -0.25
C LEU A 12 -5.84 -5.24 1.15
N LEU A 13 -5.10 -5.89 2.05
CA LEU A 13 -4.81 -5.34 3.38
C LEU A 13 -3.98 -4.05 3.28
N SER A 14 -2.98 -4.01 2.38
CA SER A 14 -2.21 -2.79 2.14
C SER A 14 -3.09 -1.64 1.64
N ILE A 15 -4.01 -1.91 0.70
CA ILE A 15 -4.97 -0.91 0.20
C ILE A 15 -5.89 -0.43 1.33
N LEU A 16 -6.43 -1.35 2.14
CA LEU A 16 -7.28 -1.00 3.28
C LEU A 16 -6.54 -0.07 4.26
N PHE A 17 -5.34 -0.47 4.71
CA PHE A 17 -4.57 0.36 5.64
C PHE A 17 -4.11 1.67 5.00
N LEU A 18 -3.89 1.71 3.68
CA LEU A 18 -3.52 2.93 2.98
C LEU A 18 -4.69 3.93 2.99
N THR A 19 -5.92 3.46 2.79
CA THR A 19 -7.11 4.32 2.87
C THR A 19 -7.35 4.83 4.30
N LEU A 20 -7.13 4.00 5.32
CA LEU A 20 -7.21 4.43 6.72
C LEU A 20 -6.14 5.48 7.06
N HIS A 21 -4.89 5.22 6.65
CA HIS A 21 -3.76 6.13 6.85
C HIS A 21 -3.99 7.49 6.19
N ILE A 22 -4.38 7.51 4.92
CA ILE A 22 -4.68 8.76 4.19
C ILE A 22 -5.82 9.52 4.87
N THR A 23 -6.85 8.82 5.34
CA THR A 23 -7.96 9.46 6.07
C THR A 23 -7.47 10.10 7.36
N ASP A 24 -6.63 9.41 8.12
CA ASP A 24 -6.03 9.94 9.36
C ASP A 24 -5.13 11.16 9.08
N ASP A 25 -4.34 11.12 8.00
CA ASP A 25 -3.54 12.27 7.55
C ASP A 25 -4.40 13.49 7.22
N ILE A 26 -5.55 13.30 6.56
CA ILE A 26 -6.50 14.38 6.24
C ILE A 26 -7.12 14.96 7.52
N VAL A 27 -7.57 14.09 8.44
CA VAL A 27 -8.17 14.51 9.72
C VAL A 27 -7.18 15.33 10.56
N ARG A 28 -5.89 15.02 10.47
CA ARG A 28 -4.81 15.74 11.17
C ARG A 28 -4.30 16.97 10.42
N GLY A 29 -4.81 17.24 9.21
CA GLY A 29 -4.34 18.35 8.36
C GLY A 29 -2.95 18.16 7.77
N ILE A 30 -2.41 16.94 7.78
CA ILE A 30 -1.13 16.58 7.13
C ILE A 30 -1.33 16.55 5.61
N SER A 31 -2.45 15.98 5.17
CA SER A 31 -2.88 15.94 3.76
C SER A 31 -4.06 16.87 3.52
N LYS A 32 -4.16 17.44 2.31
CA LYS A 32 -5.29 18.30 1.94
C LYS A 32 -6.57 17.47 1.74
N ALA A 33 -7.67 17.96 2.29
CA ALA A 33 -9.02 17.44 2.04
C ALA A 33 -9.57 17.96 0.70
N GLU A 34 -9.02 17.51 -0.42
CA GLU A 34 -9.52 17.89 -1.75
C GLU A 34 -10.68 16.95 -2.19
N PRO A 35 -11.69 17.45 -2.94
CA PRO A 35 -12.74 16.62 -3.56
C PRO A 35 -12.10 15.63 -4.55
N SER A 36 -11.78 14.42 -4.09
CA SER A 36 -10.81 13.57 -4.81
C SER A 36 -11.48 12.47 -5.65
N ASN A 37 -12.22 12.89 -6.68
CA ASN A 37 -12.62 11.98 -7.78
C ASN A 37 -11.41 11.18 -8.31
N ILE A 38 -10.22 11.80 -8.28
CA ILE A 38 -8.94 11.17 -8.62
C ILE A 38 -8.57 10.06 -7.62
N ALA A 39 -8.67 10.26 -6.31
CA ALA A 39 -8.30 9.23 -5.33
C ALA A 39 -9.25 8.04 -5.40
N LEU A 40 -10.55 8.29 -5.64
CA LEU A 40 -11.53 7.24 -5.91
C LEU A 40 -11.19 6.46 -7.18
N ALA A 41 -10.84 7.15 -8.27
CA ALA A 41 -10.41 6.50 -9.51
C ALA A 41 -9.13 5.66 -9.30
N VAL A 42 -8.16 6.18 -8.55
CA VAL A 42 -6.95 5.45 -8.17
C VAL A 42 -7.31 4.21 -7.37
N LEU A 43 -8.17 4.32 -6.34
CA LEU A 43 -8.62 3.19 -5.54
C LEU A 43 -9.28 2.10 -6.40
N VAL A 44 -10.13 2.48 -7.35
CA VAL A 44 -10.74 1.54 -8.32
C VAL A 44 -9.66 0.82 -9.13
N VAL A 45 -8.65 1.54 -9.63
CA VAL A 45 -7.52 0.93 -10.38
C VAL A 45 -6.73 -0.03 -9.51
N LEU A 46 -6.44 0.32 -8.25
CA LEU A 46 -5.70 -0.55 -7.33
C LEU A 46 -6.49 -1.84 -7.02
N LEU A 47 -7.79 -1.71 -6.76
CA LEU A 47 -8.68 -2.86 -6.51
C LEU A 47 -8.81 -3.74 -7.74
N TYR A 48 -9.03 -3.15 -8.92
CA TYR A 48 -9.13 -3.91 -10.17
C TYR A 48 -7.82 -4.63 -10.51
N GLY A 49 -6.68 -3.95 -10.34
CA GLY A 49 -5.36 -4.56 -10.52
C GLY A 49 -5.12 -5.73 -9.59
N THR A 50 -5.55 -5.62 -8.33
CA THR A 50 -5.38 -6.65 -7.30
C THR A 50 -6.30 -7.84 -7.52
N LEU A 51 -7.58 -7.61 -7.83
CA LEU A 51 -8.61 -8.65 -7.87
C LEU A 51 -8.78 -9.27 -9.26
N VAL A 52 -8.80 -8.44 -10.31
CA VAL A 52 -9.16 -8.87 -11.68
C VAL A 52 -7.92 -9.18 -12.51
N LEU A 53 -6.83 -8.43 -12.28
CA LEU A 53 -5.58 -8.61 -13.03
C LEU A 53 -4.54 -9.46 -12.30
N ALA A 54 -4.94 -10.15 -11.21
CA ALA A 54 -4.06 -11.08 -10.51
C ALA A 54 -3.37 -12.05 -11.46
N GLU A 55 -2.08 -12.33 -11.21
CA GLU A 55 -1.22 -13.20 -12.04
C GLU A 55 -0.87 -12.67 -13.44
N ARG A 56 -1.49 -11.57 -13.90
CA ARG A 56 -1.08 -10.89 -15.13
C ARG A 56 0.07 -9.93 -14.83
N ARG A 57 0.90 -9.66 -15.85
CA ARG A 57 2.01 -8.68 -15.74
C ARG A 57 1.53 -7.32 -15.23
N SER A 58 0.41 -6.81 -15.76
CA SER A 58 -0.18 -5.53 -15.33
C SER A 58 -0.65 -5.56 -13.88
N GLY A 59 -1.27 -6.64 -13.41
CA GLY A 59 -1.67 -6.79 -12.01
C GLY A 59 -0.48 -6.83 -11.07
N TYR A 60 0.59 -7.55 -11.42
CA TYR A 60 1.81 -7.51 -10.63
C TYR A 60 2.46 -6.13 -10.60
N VAL A 61 2.45 -5.36 -11.71
CA VAL A 61 2.94 -3.98 -11.71
C VAL A 61 2.11 -3.10 -10.77
N ILE A 62 0.78 -3.21 -10.80
CA ILE A 62 -0.09 -2.45 -9.89
C ILE A 62 0.19 -2.82 -8.44
N MET A 63 0.25 -4.11 -8.10
CA MET A 63 0.55 -4.56 -6.73
C MET A 63 1.96 -4.17 -6.27
N LEU A 64 2.93 -4.10 -7.19
CA LEU A 64 4.27 -3.60 -6.91
C LEU A 64 4.22 -2.13 -6.48
N LEU A 65 3.45 -1.30 -7.19
CA LEU A 65 3.26 0.11 -6.84
C LEU A 65 2.52 0.27 -5.51
N VAL A 66 1.48 -0.53 -5.25
CA VAL A 66 0.79 -0.57 -3.95
C VAL A 66 1.79 -0.86 -2.83
N GLY A 67 2.58 -1.93 -2.99
CA GLY A 67 3.57 -2.34 -2.01
C GLY A 67 4.64 -1.27 -1.77
N LEU A 68 5.11 -0.62 -2.85
CA LEU A 68 6.10 0.45 -2.77
C LEU A 68 5.58 1.67 -2.01
N PHE A 69 4.38 2.16 -2.34
CA PHE A 69 3.79 3.31 -1.64
C PHE A 69 3.52 2.98 -0.17
N ALA A 70 2.94 1.83 0.12
CA ALA A 70 2.68 1.37 1.49
C ALA A 70 3.98 1.25 2.31
N ALA A 71 5.04 0.66 1.73
CA ALA A 71 6.35 0.55 2.37
C ALA A 71 7.04 1.90 2.57
N GLY A 72 6.75 2.88 1.72
CA GLY A 72 7.30 4.23 1.80
C GLY A 72 6.71 5.10 2.90
N MET A 73 5.43 4.89 3.27
CA MET A 73 4.73 5.74 4.23
C MET A 73 5.47 5.89 5.58
N PRO A 74 5.97 4.83 6.22
CA PRO A 74 6.74 4.97 7.47
C PRO A 74 7.98 5.84 7.30
N VAL A 75 8.68 5.73 6.19
CA VAL A 75 9.89 6.51 5.92
C VAL A 75 9.54 7.99 5.76
N ILE A 76 8.45 8.30 5.07
CA ILE A 76 7.99 9.68 4.85
C ILE A 76 7.53 10.32 6.16
N HIS A 77 6.72 9.61 6.94
CA HIS A 77 6.08 10.18 8.13
C HIS A 77 6.96 10.15 9.38
N MET A 78 7.69 9.05 9.65
CA MET A 78 8.49 8.92 10.88
C MET A 78 9.76 9.77 10.86
N ARG A 79 10.20 10.21 9.67
CA ARG A 79 11.31 11.17 9.52
C ARG A 79 10.85 12.64 9.59
N GLY A 80 9.54 12.89 9.68
CA GLY A 80 8.98 14.24 9.74
C GLY A 80 9.19 14.90 11.11
N ALA A 81 9.38 16.23 11.12
CA ALA A 81 9.62 17.00 12.34
C ALA A 81 8.52 16.85 13.41
N HIS A 82 7.27 16.67 12.99
CA HIS A 82 6.11 16.57 13.89
C HIS A 82 5.80 15.14 14.35
N TYR A 83 6.58 14.14 13.93
CA TYR A 83 6.32 12.73 14.27
C TYR A 83 6.22 12.51 15.79
N GLY A 84 7.14 13.10 16.55
CA GLY A 84 7.18 12.95 18.01
C GLY A 84 5.96 13.52 18.73
N GLU A 85 5.37 14.59 18.19
CA GLU A 85 4.15 15.21 18.73
C GLU A 85 2.92 14.37 18.39
N ILE A 86 2.80 13.93 17.12
CA ILE A 86 1.70 13.08 16.66
C ILE A 86 1.68 11.78 17.45
N ALA A 87 2.83 11.14 17.66
CA ALA A 87 2.94 9.87 18.38
C ALA A 87 2.48 9.96 19.85
N LYS A 88 2.55 11.15 20.47
CA LYS A 88 2.11 11.40 21.85
C LYS A 88 0.66 11.91 21.94
N SER A 89 0.01 12.22 20.82
CA SER A 89 -1.37 12.70 20.77
C SER A 89 -2.38 11.58 21.08
N THR A 90 -3.63 11.95 21.37
CA THR A 90 -4.74 11.00 21.61
C THR A 90 -4.95 10.02 20.44
N GLY A 91 -4.59 10.39 19.21
CA GLY A 91 -4.63 9.51 18.04
C GLY A 91 -3.29 8.88 17.64
N GLY A 92 -2.22 9.11 18.41
CA GLY A 92 -0.86 8.71 18.05
C GLY A 92 -0.67 7.21 17.93
N PHE A 93 -1.34 6.42 18.78
CA PHE A 93 -1.32 4.96 18.70
C PHE A 93 -1.76 4.47 17.33
N PHE A 94 -2.93 4.93 16.85
CA PHE A 94 -3.47 4.51 15.57
C PHE A 94 -2.55 4.92 14.42
N PHE A 95 -2.09 6.18 14.41
CA PHE A 95 -1.16 6.69 13.41
C PHE A 95 0.10 5.81 13.30
N VAL A 96 0.80 5.59 14.43
CA VAL A 96 2.02 4.77 14.45
C VAL A 96 1.73 3.34 14.03
N TRP A 97 0.66 2.73 14.57
CA TRP A 97 0.28 1.36 14.24
C TRP A 97 0.00 1.19 12.75
N THR A 98 -0.71 2.14 12.12
CA THR A 98 -1.04 2.06 10.69
C THR A 98 0.21 2.16 9.83
N LEU A 99 1.19 2.98 10.23
CA LEU A 99 2.51 3.02 9.57
C LEU A 99 3.22 1.66 9.66
N TRP A 100 3.27 1.03 10.84
CA TRP A 100 3.87 -0.31 10.98
C TRP A 100 3.16 -1.35 10.12
N ALA A 101 1.83 -1.36 10.13
CA ALA A 101 1.01 -2.27 9.32
C ALA A 101 1.27 -2.07 7.82
N LEU A 102 1.28 -0.82 7.35
CA LEU A 102 1.59 -0.46 5.96
C LEU A 102 3.01 -0.81 5.55
N GLY A 103 3.99 -0.49 6.41
CA GLY A 103 5.39 -0.79 6.16
C GLY A 103 5.63 -2.28 5.96
N GLY A 104 5.12 -3.11 6.89
CA GLY A 104 5.29 -4.56 6.85
C GLY A 104 4.56 -5.21 5.67
N LEU A 105 3.26 -4.93 5.50
CA LEU A 105 2.46 -5.50 4.42
C LEU A 105 2.87 -4.98 3.05
N GLY A 106 3.21 -3.70 2.95
CA GLY A 106 3.69 -3.07 1.74
C GLY A 106 5.00 -3.69 1.26
N GLY A 107 5.98 -3.82 2.16
CA GLY A 107 7.25 -4.47 1.84
C GLY A 107 7.09 -5.92 1.38
N PHE A 108 6.22 -6.68 2.07
CA PHE A 108 5.95 -8.06 1.68
C PHE A 108 5.23 -8.15 0.32
N THR A 109 4.24 -7.30 0.07
CA THR A 109 3.53 -7.18 -1.20
C THR A 109 4.48 -6.81 -2.35
N PHE A 110 5.39 -5.86 -2.11
CA PHE A 110 6.42 -5.46 -3.06
C PHE A 110 7.32 -6.65 -3.45
N ILE A 111 7.84 -7.38 -2.46
CA ILE A 111 8.71 -8.54 -2.72
C ILE A 111 7.97 -9.62 -3.52
N LEU A 112 6.73 -9.95 -3.14
CA LEU A 112 5.96 -11.00 -3.81
C LEU A 112 5.57 -10.61 -5.24
N SER A 113 5.19 -9.36 -5.49
CA SER A 113 4.88 -8.88 -6.85
C SER A 113 6.12 -8.83 -7.74
N ALA A 114 7.28 -8.40 -7.21
CA ALA A 114 8.55 -8.44 -7.93
C ALA A 114 8.94 -9.89 -8.31
N ARG A 115 8.76 -10.85 -7.39
CA ARG A 115 8.94 -12.28 -7.67
C ARG A 115 7.98 -12.80 -8.75
N GLY A 116 6.72 -12.36 -8.72
CA GLY A 116 5.73 -12.69 -9.73
C GLY A 116 6.14 -12.22 -11.13
N LEU A 117 6.56 -10.96 -11.26
CA LEU A 117 7.09 -10.40 -12.51
C LEU A 117 8.32 -11.17 -13.01
N TRP A 118 9.24 -11.49 -12.11
CA TRP A 118 10.45 -12.26 -12.45
C TRP A 118 10.10 -13.66 -12.96
N SER A 119 9.11 -14.31 -12.36
CA SER A 119 8.65 -15.64 -12.79
C SER A 119 8.03 -15.60 -14.18
N LEU A 120 7.16 -14.62 -14.47
CA LEU A 120 6.56 -14.44 -15.81
C LEU A 120 7.62 -14.21 -16.89
N ARG A 121 8.67 -13.45 -16.59
CA ARG A 121 9.77 -13.23 -17.52
C ARG A 121 10.49 -14.54 -17.87
N ARG A 122 10.73 -15.40 -16.87
CA ARG A 122 11.40 -16.71 -17.08
C ARG A 122 10.55 -17.71 -17.85
N SER A 123 9.22 -17.66 -17.75
CA SER A 123 8.34 -18.52 -18.54
C SER A 123 8.22 -18.07 -20.00
N GLN A 124 8.44 -16.79 -20.30
CA GLN A 124 8.42 -16.27 -21.66
C GLN A 124 9.73 -16.51 -22.44
N SER A 125 10.83 -16.81 -21.73
CA SER A 125 12.13 -17.10 -22.33
C SER A 125 12.40 -18.59 -22.57
N ARG A 126 11.40 -19.46 -22.34
CA ARG A 126 11.44 -20.91 -22.59
C ARG A 126 10.43 -21.23 -23.69
#